data_AF-A0A5J6SKA1-F1
#
_entry.id   AF-A0A5J6SKA1-F1
#
_cell.length_a   1.000
_cell.length_b   1.000
_cell.length_c   1.000
_cell.angle_alpha   90.00
_cell.angle_beta   90.00
_cell.angle_gamma   90.00
#
_symmetry.space_group_name_H-M   'P 1'
#
loop_
_entity.id
_entity.type
_entity.pdbx_description
1 polymer ?
#
loop_
_entity_poly.entity_id
_entity_poly.type
_entity_poly.pdbx_seq_one_letter_code
_entity_poly.pdbx_strand_id
1 'polypeptide(L)'
;MNVKIRKDSWSVEEDNLLKELVLKKIEQGHTQISGFEEASILLGRSKQACAFRWNKNLRPIVLQRKTSVKPTVAKEVPDSSTLQNHLQLAMESYDEMRQSYDEIANAYNLLKRDYEQLVNWVKQGITHIE
;
A
#
# COMPACT_ATOMS: atom_id res chain seq x y z
N MET A 1 25.49 27.39 -2.73
CA MET A 1 24.81 26.65 -3.81
C MET A 1 24.97 25.16 -3.53
N ASN A 2 23.90 24.45 -3.18
CA ASN A 2 23.99 23.00 -2.97
C ASN A 2 23.93 22.32 -4.35
N VAL A 3 25.09 22.13 -4.98
CA VAL A 3 25.19 21.48 -6.28
C VAL A 3 24.76 20.02 -6.09
N LYS A 4 23.55 19.69 -6.54
CA LYS A 4 23.03 18.32 -6.52
C LYS A 4 23.80 17.52 -7.58
N ILE A 5 24.88 16.87 -7.16
CA ILE A 5 25.73 16.06 -8.03
C ILE A 5 24.89 14.89 -8.57
N ARG A 6 24.89 14.74 -9.89
CA ARG A 6 24.18 13.67 -10.58
C ARG A 6 24.89 12.34 -10.32
N LYS A 7 24.24 11.43 -9.59
CA LYS A 7 24.69 10.04 -9.42
C LYS A 7 24.16 9.16 -10.55
N ASP A 8 24.97 8.95 -11.58
CA ASP A 8 24.56 8.20 -12.78
C ASP A 8 24.52 6.67 -12.59
N SER A 9 25.37 6.12 -11.73
CA SER A 9 25.52 4.66 -11.56
C SER A 9 24.97 4.20 -10.22
N TRP A 10 24.32 3.03 -10.18
CA TRP A 10 23.85 2.38 -8.95
C TRP A 10 24.81 1.27 -8.52
N SER A 11 25.18 1.23 -7.24
CA SER A 11 25.98 0.12 -6.69
C SER A 11 25.11 -1.06 -6.28
N VAL A 12 25.73 -2.22 -6.07
CA VAL A 12 25.04 -3.43 -5.60
C VAL A 12 24.48 -3.23 -4.20
N GLU A 13 25.20 -2.50 -3.34
CA GLU A 13 24.80 -2.14 -1.99
C GLU A 13 23.60 -1.19 -2.02
N GLU A 14 23.61 -0.18 -2.91
CA GLU A 14 22.48 0.73 -3.10
C GLU A 14 21.22 -0.04 -3.58
N ASP A 15 21.40 -1.01 -4.49
CA ASP A 15 20.31 -1.88 -4.97
C ASP A 15 19.78 -2.80 -3.87
N ASN A 16 20.65 -3.35 -3.02
CA ASN A 16 20.25 -4.22 -1.91
C ASN A 16 19.48 -3.45 -0.84
N LEU A 17 19.96 -2.25 -0.47
CA LEU A 17 19.26 -1.38 0.47
C LEU A 17 17.89 -0.98 -0.07
N LEU A 18 17.81 -0.60 -1.35
CA LEU A 18 16.54 -0.26 -1.98
C LEU A 18 15.56 -1.44 -1.97
N LYS A 19 16.04 -2.67 -2.25
CA LYS A 19 15.19 -3.86 -2.19
C LYS A 19 14.67 -4.12 -0.79
N GLU A 20 15.56 -4.11 0.20
CA GLU A 20 15.22 -4.40 1.59
C GLU A 20 14.14 -3.45 2.10
N LEU A 21 14.33 -2.14 1.91
CA LEU A 21 13.38 -1.13 2.40
C LEU A 21 12.01 -1.25 1.73
N VAL A 22 11.99 -1.45 0.40
CA VAL A 22 10.72 -1.58 -0.33
C VAL A 22 10.00 -2.86 0.05
N LEU A 23 10.71 -3.99 0.16
CA LEU A 23 10.12 -5.26 0.58
C LEU A 23 9.60 -5.21 2.01
N LYS A 24 10.38 -4.66 2.95
CA LYS A 24 9.98 -4.48 4.33
C LYS A 24 8.70 -3.65 4.45
N LYS A 25 8.58 -2.54 3.69
CA LYS A 25 7.34 -1.74 3.68
C LYS A 25 6.15 -2.54 3.15
N ILE A 26 6.33 -3.30 2.08
CA ILE A 26 5.28 -4.14 1.51
C ILE A 26 4.84 -5.22 2.50
N GLU A 27 5.78 -5.88 3.18
CA GLU A 27 5.51 -6.89 4.22
C GLU A 27 4.76 -6.30 5.43
N GLN A 28 5.00 -5.02 5.74
CA GLN A 28 4.30 -4.28 6.78
C GLN A 28 2.93 -3.73 6.32
N GLY A 29 2.50 -4.02 5.09
CA GLY A 29 1.24 -3.52 4.53
C GLY A 29 1.30 -2.04 4.07
N HIS A 30 2.48 -1.44 4.03
CA HIS A 30 2.67 -0.09 3.52
C HIS A 30 2.89 -0.08 2.00
N THR A 31 2.70 1.09 1.39
CA THR A 31 2.91 1.25 -0.04
C THR A 31 4.40 1.22 -0.40
N GLN A 32 4.73 0.70 -1.59
CA GLN A 32 6.08 0.80 -2.15
C GLN A 32 6.59 2.26 -2.24
N ILE A 33 5.67 3.22 -2.37
CA ILE A 33 5.96 4.66 -2.40
C ILE A 33 6.57 5.12 -1.06
N SER A 34 6.09 4.58 0.06
CA SER A 34 6.69 4.79 1.39
C SER A 34 8.11 4.25 1.45
N GLY A 35 8.35 3.07 0.86
CA GLY A 35 9.70 2.49 0.74
C GLY A 35 10.64 3.33 -0.11
N PHE A 36 10.15 3.92 -1.22
CA PHE A 36 10.95 4.83 -2.04
C PHE A 36 11.31 6.12 -1.31
N GLU A 37 10.41 6.65 -0.47
CA GLU A 37 10.69 7.83 0.35
C GLU A 37 11.85 7.57 1.30
N GLU A 38 11.76 6.48 2.08
CA GLU A 38 12.79 6.09 3.04
C GLU A 38 14.13 5.80 2.36
N ALA A 39 14.11 5.05 1.25
CA ALA A 39 15.31 4.76 0.48
C ALA A 39 15.93 6.03 -0.14
N SER A 40 15.12 7.01 -0.54
CA SER A 40 15.62 8.26 -1.13
C SER A 40 16.47 9.06 -0.15
N ILE A 41 16.04 9.10 1.12
CA ILE A 41 16.76 9.77 2.20
C ILE A 41 18.08 9.06 2.48
N LEU A 42 18.05 7.74 2.65
CA LEU A 42 19.22 6.95 3.02
C LEU A 42 20.28 6.87 1.90
N LEU A 43 19.85 6.82 0.63
CA LEU A 43 20.75 6.73 -0.52
C LEU A 43 21.21 8.10 -1.04
N GLY A 44 20.61 9.19 -0.53
CA GLY A 44 20.82 10.54 -1.04
C GLY A 44 20.39 10.71 -2.50
N ARG A 45 19.35 9.98 -2.93
CA ARG A 45 18.81 10.01 -4.31
C ARG A 45 17.40 10.59 -4.31
N SER A 46 16.87 10.94 -5.47
CA SER A 46 15.45 11.34 -5.56
C SER A 46 14.53 10.12 -5.46
N LYS A 47 13.35 10.32 -4.88
CA LYS A 47 12.28 9.30 -4.83
C LYS A 47 11.97 8.72 -6.20
N GLN A 48 11.95 9.56 -7.24
CA GLN A 48 11.71 9.16 -8.62
C GLN A 48 12.83 8.25 -9.15
N ALA A 49 14.09 8.51 -8.78
CA ALA A 49 15.21 7.65 -9.16
C ALA A 49 15.11 6.26 -8.47
N CYS A 50 14.77 6.22 -7.19
CA CYS A 50 14.50 4.98 -6.46
C CYS A 50 13.36 4.19 -7.11
N ALA A 51 12.24 4.86 -7.41
CA ALA A 51 11.09 4.25 -8.06
C ALA A 51 11.44 3.69 -9.45
N PHE A 52 12.19 4.44 -10.26
CA PHE A 52 12.63 3.99 -11.58
C PHE A 52 13.54 2.77 -11.49
N ARG A 53 14.56 2.81 -10.62
CA ARG A 53 15.49 1.69 -10.42
C ARG A 53 14.78 0.43 -9.96
N TRP A 54 13.88 0.55 -8.97
CA TRP A 54 13.06 -0.55 -8.50
C TRP A 54 12.21 -1.14 -9.62
N ASN A 55 11.40 -0.32 -10.29
CA ASN A 55 10.44 -0.79 -11.29
C ASN A 55 11.11 -1.42 -12.52
N LYS A 56 12.26 -0.90 -12.95
CA LYS A 56 12.95 -1.37 -14.16
C LYS A 56 13.91 -2.52 -13.90
N ASN A 57 14.68 -2.48 -12.81
CA ASN A 57 15.78 -3.42 -12.62
C ASN A 57 15.53 -4.44 -11.51
N LEU A 58 14.94 -4.01 -10.38
CA LEU A 58 14.93 -4.85 -9.17
C LEU A 58 13.64 -5.66 -9.02
N ARG A 59 12.48 -5.05 -9.29
CA ARG A 59 11.16 -5.69 -9.16
C ARG A 59 11.03 -6.94 -10.04
N PRO A 60 11.44 -6.96 -11.32
CA PRO A 60 11.35 -8.18 -12.13
C PRO A 60 12.17 -9.34 -11.55
N ILE A 61 13.38 -9.06 -11.07
CA ILE A 61 14.28 -10.07 -10.47
C ILE A 61 13.67 -10.63 -9.18
N VAL A 62 13.11 -9.76 -8.34
CA VAL A 62 12.48 -10.14 -7.07
C VAL A 62 11.22 -10.98 -7.32
N LEU A 63 10.40 -10.61 -8.30
CA LEU A 63 9.20 -11.37 -8.67
C LEU A 63 9.56 -12.74 -9.26
N GLN A 64 10.54 -12.80 -10.16
CA GLN A 64 11.04 -14.06 -10.74
C GLN A 64 11.66 -14.99 -9.69
N ARG A 65 12.27 -14.45 -8.62
CA ARG A 65 12.75 -15.29 -7.52
C ARG A 65 11.61 -15.94 -6.74
N LYS A 66 10.47 -15.24 -6.61
CA LYS A 66 9.27 -15.77 -5.92
C LYS A 66 8.52 -16.79 -6.79
N THR A 67 8.57 -16.64 -8.11
CA THR A 67 7.96 -17.57 -9.07
C THR A 67 9.06 -18.36 -9.77
N SER A 68 9.40 -19.56 -9.32
CA SER A 68 10.32 -20.46 -10.01
C SER A 68 9.74 -21.00 -11.32
N VAL A 69 9.48 -20.10 -12.28
CA VAL A 69 9.12 -20.35 -13.67
C VAL A 69 10.02 -19.43 -14.50
N LYS A 70 10.86 -20.03 -15.35
CA LYS A 70 11.83 -19.32 -16.20
C LYS A 70 11.09 -18.37 -17.15
N PRO A 71 11.50 -17.10 -17.30
CA PRO A 71 10.90 -16.21 -18.28
C PRO A 71 11.58 -16.41 -19.64
N THR A 72 10.95 -17.15 -20.54
CA THR A 72 11.25 -17.04 -21.97
C THR A 72 10.75 -15.68 -22.45
N VAL A 73 11.63 -14.97 -23.15
CA VAL A 73 11.42 -13.62 -23.65
C VAL A 73 10.35 -13.63 -24.75
N ALA A 74 9.17 -13.08 -24.47
CA ALA A 74 8.30 -12.45 -25.46
C ALA A 74 7.38 -11.45 -24.72
N LYS A 75 7.20 -10.26 -25.26
CA LYS A 75 6.12 -9.35 -24.83
C LYS A 75 4.81 -9.98 -25.30
N GLU A 76 4.29 -10.93 -24.53
CA GLU A 76 2.95 -11.46 -24.76
C GLU A 76 1.96 -10.37 -24.37
N VAL A 77 1.13 -9.96 -25.32
CA VAL A 77 -0.06 -9.15 -25.05
C VAL A 77 -0.86 -9.93 -24.00
N PRO A 78 -1.25 -9.33 -22.85
CA PRO A 78 -2.04 -10.04 -21.86
C PRO A 78 -3.28 -10.60 -22.54
N ASP A 79 -3.43 -11.93 -22.54
CA ASP A 79 -4.60 -12.57 -23.12
C ASP A 79 -5.86 -11.97 -22.47
N SER A 80 -6.93 -11.80 -23.26
CA SER A 80 -8.18 -11.20 -22.81
C SER A 80 -8.72 -11.90 -21.56
N SER A 81 -8.50 -13.21 -21.44
CA SER A 81 -8.85 -14.01 -20.27
C SER A 81 -8.12 -13.56 -18.99
N THR A 82 -6.84 -13.20 -19.09
CA THR A 82 -6.02 -12.78 -17.95
C THR A 82 -6.46 -11.41 -17.45
N LEU A 83 -6.77 -10.49 -18.37
CA LEU A 83 -7.32 -9.19 -18.01
C LEU A 83 -8.70 -9.32 -17.37
N GLN A 84 -9.56 -10.19 -17.91
CA GLN A 84 -10.89 -10.45 -17.37
C GLN A 84 -10.83 -11.05 -15.96
N ASN A 85 -9.93 -12.01 -15.71
CA ASN A 85 -9.71 -12.57 -14.38
C ASN A 85 -9.23 -11.51 -13.38
N HIS A 86 -8.30 -10.63 -13.79
CA HIS A 86 -7.80 -9.56 -12.93
C HIS A 86 -8.90 -8.55 -12.58
N LEU A 87 -9.76 -8.22 -13.56
CA LEU A 87 -10.90 -7.35 -13.34
C LEU A 87 -11.91 -7.99 -12.38
N GLN A 88 -12.20 -9.28 -12.55
CA GLN A 88 -13.10 -10.01 -11.67
C GLN A 88 -12.61 -9.99 -10.22
N LEU A 89 -11.33 -10.30 -9.98
CA LEU A 89 -10.73 -10.24 -8.65
C LEU A 89 -10.77 -8.82 -8.05
N ALA A 90 -10.52 -7.80 -8.87
CA ALA A 90 -10.61 -6.41 -8.44
C ALA A 90 -12.04 -6.03 -8.03
N MET A 91 -13.05 -6.50 -8.77
CA MET A 91 -14.46 -6.27 -8.44
C MET A 91 -14.86 -6.98 -7.14
N GLU A 92 -14.50 -8.25 -6.98
CA GLU A 92 -14.78 -9.03 -5.77
C GLU A 92 -14.14 -8.39 -4.52
N SER A 93 -12.86 -8.01 -4.61
CA SER A 93 -12.18 -7.32 -3.50
C SER A 93 -12.80 -5.96 -3.15
N TYR A 94 -13.36 -5.26 -4.13
CA TYR A 94 -14.07 -4.00 -3.89
C TYR A 94 -15.40 -4.24 -3.17
N ASP A 95 -16.14 -5.26 -3.57
CA ASP A 95 -17.41 -5.63 -2.93
C ASP A 95 -17.20 -6.05 -1.46
N GLU A 96 -16.17 -6.86 -1.18
CA GLU A 96 -15.79 -7.23 0.19
C GLU A 96 -15.45 -6.03 1.07
N MET A 97 -14.68 -5.07 0.52
CA MET A 97 -14.32 -3.85 1.22
C MET A 97 -15.55 -2.99 1.51
N ARG A 98 -16.45 -2.86 0.52
CA ARG A 98 -17.70 -2.12 0.67
C ARG A 98 -18.58 -2.71 1.77
N GLN A 99 -18.73 -4.03 1.80
CA GLN A 99 -19.49 -4.71 2.85
C GLN A 99 -18.90 -4.44 4.23
N SER A 100 -17.58 -4.56 4.38
CA SER A 100 -16.89 -4.28 5.65
C SER A 100 -17.10 -2.83 6.11
N TYR A 101 -17.10 -1.88 5.16
CA TYR A 101 -17.40 -0.47 5.46
C TYR A 101 -18.85 -0.28 5.94
N ASP A 102 -19.81 -0.90 5.28
CA ASP A 102 -21.23 -0.81 5.66
C ASP A 102 -21.46 -1.40 7.06
N GLU A 103 -20.78 -2.50 7.42
CA GLU A 103 -20.82 -3.09 8.77
C GLU A 103 -20.31 -2.12 9.84
N ILE A 104 -19.15 -1.49 9.60
CA ILE A 104 -18.58 -0.49 10.53
C ILE A 104 -19.50 0.73 10.66
N ALA A 105 -20.05 1.21 9.55
CA ALA A 105 -20.97 2.35 9.55
C ALA A 105 -22.23 2.06 10.37
N ASN A 106 -22.79 0.85 10.24
CA ASN A 106 -23.94 0.41 11.02
C ASN A 106 -23.61 0.32 12.52
N ALA A 107 -22.47 -0.27 12.88
CA ALA A 107 -22.02 -0.36 14.27
C ALA A 107 -21.81 1.03 14.89
N TYR A 108 -21.23 1.97 14.14
CA TYR A 108 -21.05 3.36 14.56
C TYR A 108 -22.40 4.05 14.81
N ASN A 109 -23.35 3.92 13.90
CA ASN A 109 -24.67 4.52 14.05
C ASN A 109 -25.43 3.98 15.27
N LEU A 110 -25.31 2.68 15.55
CA LEU A 110 -25.88 2.06 16.74
C LEU A 110 -25.24 2.63 18.01
N LEU A 111 -23.91 2.65 18.08
CA LEU A 111 -23.18 3.19 19.22
C LEU A 111 -23.51 4.67 19.47
N LYS A 112 -23.63 5.45 18.40
CA LYS A 112 -24.03 6.86 18.47
C LYS A 112 -25.43 7.02 19.08
N ARG A 113 -26.39 6.20 18.66
CA ARG A 113 -27.75 6.22 19.21
C ARG A 113 -27.76 5.88 20.69
N ASP A 114 -27.05 4.83 21.10
CA ASP A 114 -27.00 4.39 22.49
C ASP A 114 -26.31 5.45 23.37
N TYR A 115 -25.25 6.08 22.86
CA TYR A 115 -24.62 7.24 23.51
C TYR A 115 -25.60 8.40 23.70
N GLU A 116 -26.35 8.78 22.66
CA GLU A 116 -27.35 9.85 22.74
C GLU A 116 -28.45 9.54 23.75
N GLN A 117 -28.90 8.28 23.83
CA GLN A 117 -29.87 7.83 24.84
C GLN A 117 -29.31 7.96 26.26
N LEU A 118 -28.08 7.51 26.51
CA LEU A 118 -27.44 7.62 27.82
C LEU A 118 -27.26 9.08 28.24
N VAL A 119 -26.83 9.95 27.32
CA VAL A 119 -26.69 11.39 27.57
C VAL A 119 -28.04 12.00 27.96
N ASN A 120 -29.12 11.63 27.27
CA ASN A 120 -30.45 12.11 27.60
C ASN A 120 -30.94 11.58 28.96
N TRP A 121 -30.68 10.31 29.28
CA TRP A 121 -31.03 9.73 30.57
C TRP A 121 -30.30 10.41 31.73
N VAL A 122 -28.99 10.66 31.60
CA VAL A 122 -28.21 11.40 32.61
C VAL A 122 -28.77 12.81 32.81
N LYS A 123 -29.11 13.52 31.73
CA LYS A 123 -29.72 14.86 31.83
C LYS A 123 -31.05 14.84 32.58
N GLN A 124 -31.91 13.84 32.33
CA GLN A 124 -33.19 13.68 33.01
C GLN A 124 -33.04 13.23 34.47
N GLY A 125 -32.07 12.36 34.77
CA GLY A 125 -31.78 11.92 36.14
C GLY A 125 -31.30 13.07 37.04
N ILE A 126 -30.54 14.02 36.48
CA ILE A 126 -30.11 15.24 37.19
C ILE A 126 -31.30 16.14 37.53
N THR A 127 -32.35 16.17 36.71
CA THR A 127 -33.53 17.02 36.96
C THR A 127 -34.49 16.53 38.06
N HIS A 128 -34.24 15.34 38.65
CA HIS A 128 -35.08 14.76 39.71
C HIS A 128 -34.37 14.58 41.06
N ILE A 129 -33.20 15.22 41.25
CA ILE A 129 -32.40 15.15 42.49
C ILE A 129 -32.45 16.46 43.30
N GLU A 130 -33.18 17.47 42.85
CA GLU A 130 -33.56 18.66 43.67
C GLU A 130 -34.96 18.48 44.28
#